data_AF-A0A7W1ABT3-F1
#
_entry.id   AF-A0A7W1ABT3-F1
#
_cell.length_a   1.000
_cell.length_b   1.000
_cell.length_c   1.000
_cell.angle_alpha   90.00
_cell.angle_beta   90.00
_cell.angle_gamma   90.00
#
_symmetry.space_group_name_H-M   'P 1'
#
loop_
_entity.id
_entity.type
_entity.pdbx_description
1 polymer ?
#
loop_
_entity_poly.entity_id
_entity_poly.type
_entity_poly.pdbx_seq_one_letter_code
_entity_poly.pdbx_strand_id
1 'polypeptide(L)'
;MDRESIDAKTLREWLESGEKVTVLDVRHAGEHAEWSVPDSVNFDAYDGLKSRDPRAMEGLEIPEGCPVVTVCGAGRSSALAAEQLRRQGYGALTLEGGMKAWSLAWNTADVPLPGTRAEVMQVRRTGKG
;
A
#
# COMPACT_ATOMS: atom_id res chain seq x y z
N MET A 1 -14.13 -9.49 13.19
CA MET A 1 -12.94 -10.09 12.57
C MET A 1 -12.02 -8.95 12.26
N ASP A 2 -10.96 -8.79 13.05
CA ASP A 2 -9.97 -7.75 12.81
C ASP A 2 -9.24 -8.11 11.52
N ARG A 3 -9.45 -7.30 10.48
CA ARG A 3 -8.77 -7.48 9.21
C ARG A 3 -7.30 -7.12 9.44
N GLU A 4 -6.37 -7.97 9.05
CA GLU A 4 -4.92 -7.72 9.20
C GLU A 4 -4.25 -7.30 7.88
N SER A 5 -4.89 -7.61 6.76
CA SER A 5 -4.39 -7.40 5.42
C SER A 5 -5.51 -7.07 4.42
N ILE A 6 -5.13 -6.41 3.32
CA ILE A 6 -6.00 -6.13 2.18
C ILE A 6 -5.27 -6.42 0.87
N ASP A 7 -6.02 -6.79 -0.16
CA ASP A 7 -5.47 -6.95 -1.50
C ASP A 7 -5.33 -5.60 -2.24
N ALA A 8 -4.58 -5.61 -3.33
CA ALA A 8 -4.33 -4.41 -4.13
C ALA A 8 -5.59 -3.87 -4.83
N LYS A 9 -6.58 -4.73 -5.09
CA LYS A 9 -7.86 -4.30 -5.68
C LYS A 9 -8.67 -3.49 -4.69
N THR A 10 -8.81 -3.96 -3.45
CA THR A 10 -9.49 -3.28 -2.36
C THR A 10 -8.83 -1.93 -2.08
N LEU A 11 -7.49 -1.90 -2.00
CA LEU A 11 -6.77 -0.63 -1.80
C LEU A 11 -7.03 0.36 -2.94
N ARG A 12 -7.03 -0.10 -4.20
CA ARG A 12 -7.36 0.75 -5.36
C ARG A 12 -8.77 1.30 -5.25
N GLU A 13 -9.75 0.48 -4.92
CA GLU A 13 -11.16 0.90 -4.78
C GLU A 13 -11.32 1.97 -3.69
N TRP A 14 -10.61 1.86 -2.56
CA TRP A 14 -10.61 2.87 -1.50
C TRP A 14 -9.99 4.20 -1.94
N LEU A 15 -8.89 4.15 -2.70
CA LEU A 15 -8.26 5.35 -3.24
C LEU A 15 -9.13 6.02 -4.31
N GLU A 16 -9.78 5.26 -5.18
CA GLU A 16 -10.67 5.76 -6.23
C GLU A 16 -11.98 6.33 -5.67
N SER A 17 -12.51 5.76 -4.58
CA SER A 17 -13.73 6.24 -3.93
C SER A 17 -13.50 7.49 -3.07
N GLY A 18 -12.24 7.88 -2.84
CA GLY A 18 -11.88 8.97 -1.93
C GLY A 18 -12.10 8.62 -0.46
N GLU A 19 -12.09 7.32 -0.13
CA GLU A 19 -12.19 6.86 1.25
C GLU A 19 -10.96 7.33 2.04
N LYS A 20 -11.17 7.68 3.32
CA LYS A 20 -10.09 8.16 4.17
C LYS A 20 -9.19 7.01 4.59
N VAL A 21 -8.21 6.68 3.76
CA VAL A 21 -7.16 5.69 4.04
C VAL A 21 -5.79 6.36 4.03
N THR A 22 -4.93 6.03 4.99
CA THR A 22 -3.53 6.45 4.96
C THR A 22 -2.67 5.31 4.44
N VAL A 23 -2.01 5.49 3.30
CA VAL A 23 -1.05 4.51 2.78
C VAL A 23 0.33 4.87 3.30
N LEU A 24 0.97 3.94 4.01
CA LEU A 24 2.28 4.12 4.62
C LEU A 24 3.32 3.23 3.95
N ASP A 25 4.21 3.83 3.18
CA ASP A 25 5.32 3.13 2.53
C ASP A 25 6.53 3.05 3.45
N VAL A 26 6.86 1.83 3.88
CA VAL A 26 7.98 1.57 4.79
C VAL A 26 9.28 1.24 4.08
N ARG A 27 9.34 1.35 2.75
CA ARG A 27 10.57 1.18 1.97
C ARG A 27 11.50 2.37 2.14
N HIS A 28 12.72 2.22 1.63
CA HIS A 28 13.65 3.32 1.56
C HIS A 28 13.09 4.49 0.77
N ALA A 29 13.42 5.71 1.19
CA ALA A 29 12.94 6.93 0.52
C ALA A 29 13.26 6.96 -0.98
N GLY A 30 14.41 6.42 -1.38
CA GLY A 30 14.79 6.27 -2.78
C GLY A 30 13.85 5.35 -3.57
N GLU A 31 13.46 4.21 -2.99
CA GLU A 31 12.52 3.27 -3.63
C GLU A 31 11.10 3.86 -3.75
N HIS A 32 10.67 4.66 -2.78
CA HIS A 32 9.42 5.40 -2.86
C HIS A 32 9.49 6.46 -3.96
N ALA A 33 10.56 7.26 -3.99
CA ALA A 33 10.73 8.36 -4.94
C ALA A 33 10.77 7.87 -6.40
N GLU A 34 11.30 6.67 -6.65
CA GLU A 34 11.25 6.05 -7.97
C GLU A 34 9.82 5.68 -8.40
N TRP A 35 9.02 5.13 -7.47
CA TRP A 35 7.64 4.75 -7.71
C TRP A 35 6.94 4.37 -6.40
N SER A 36 5.73 4.87 -6.17
CA SER A 36 4.95 4.61 -4.97
C SER A 36 3.45 4.51 -5.25
N VAL A 37 2.68 4.15 -4.21
CA VAL A 37 1.23 4.24 -4.26
C VAL A 37 0.84 5.74 -4.26
N PRO A 38 -0.13 6.18 -5.08
CA PRO A 38 -0.61 7.56 -5.05
C PRO A 38 -1.00 8.00 -3.64
N ASP A 39 -0.66 9.24 -3.29
CA ASP A 39 -0.92 9.85 -1.98
C ASP A 39 -0.35 9.10 -0.77
N SER A 40 0.60 8.18 -0.99
CA SER A 40 1.28 7.47 0.10
C SER A 40 2.30 8.34 0.81
N VAL A 41 2.42 8.13 2.11
CA VAL A 41 3.43 8.75 2.98
C VAL A 41 4.60 7.79 3.12
N ASN A 42 5.82 8.25 2.90
CA ASN A 42 7.02 7.45 3.18
C ASN A 42 7.42 7.59 4.65
N PHE A 43 7.70 6.46 5.28
CA PHE A 43 8.40 6.39 6.55
C PHE A 43 9.46 5.31 6.45
N ASP A 44 10.71 5.72 6.24
CA ASP A 44 11.83 4.79 6.01
C ASP A 44 12.15 4.00 7.29
N ALA A 45 11.48 2.86 7.43
CA ALA A 45 11.64 1.91 8.53
C ALA A 45 12.16 0.56 8.04
N TYR A 46 12.56 0.45 6.78
CA TYR A 46 12.83 -0.85 6.13
C TYR A 46 13.90 -1.65 6.87
N ASP A 47 15.02 -1.00 7.19
CA ASP A 47 16.15 -1.66 7.87
C ASP A 47 15.81 -2.05 9.31
N GLY A 48 15.10 -1.17 10.04
CA GLY A 48 14.62 -1.47 11.40
C GLY A 48 13.62 -2.64 11.42
N LEU A 49 12.68 -2.66 10.48
CA LEU A 49 11.74 -3.77 10.34
C LEU A 49 12.44 -5.06 9.95
N LYS A 50 13.46 -4.99 9.09
CA LYS A 50 14.26 -6.14 8.65
C LYS A 50 15.13 -6.71 9.77
N SER A 51 15.67 -5.86 10.65
CA SER A 51 16.41 -6.26 11.84
C SER A 51 15.49 -6.70 13.00
N ARG A 52 14.16 -6.63 12.81
CA ARG A 52 13.13 -6.91 13.83
C ARG A 52 13.21 -5.97 15.03
N ASP A 53 13.63 -4.74 14.81
CA ASP A 53 13.56 -3.69 15.83
C ASP A 53 12.09 -3.46 16.21
N PRO A 54 11.68 -3.70 17.48
CA PRO A 54 10.32 -3.48 17.93
C PRO A 54 9.90 -2.00 17.92
N ARG A 55 10.87 -1.09 17.77
CA ARG A 55 10.69 0.36 17.75
C ARG A 55 10.79 0.97 16.36
N ALA A 56 10.86 0.14 15.32
CA ALA A 56 11.01 0.62 13.94
C ALA A 56 9.91 1.60 13.52
N MET A 57 8.71 1.49 14.11
CA MET A 57 7.56 2.37 13.87
C MET A 57 7.31 3.40 14.99
N GLU A 58 8.25 3.62 15.91
CA GLU A 58 8.12 4.67 16.92
C GLU A 58 8.31 6.07 16.32
N GLY A 59 7.59 7.06 16.85
CA GLY A 59 7.68 8.46 16.40
C GLY A 59 6.90 8.80 15.14
N LEU A 60 6.18 7.82 14.57
CA LEU A 60 5.28 8.07 13.45
C LEU A 60 3.94 8.62 13.96
N GLU A 61 3.61 9.85 13.53
CA GLU A 61 2.33 10.49 13.81
C GLU A 61 1.40 10.31 12.61
N ILE A 62 0.34 9.50 12.79
CA ILE A 62 -0.70 9.28 11.77
C ILE A 62 -2.03 9.81 12.31
N PRO A 63 -2.87 10.45 11.48
CA PRO A 63 -4.21 10.83 11.89
C PRO A 63 -4.99 9.66 12.48
N GLU A 64 -5.46 9.81 13.72
CA GLU A 64 -6.30 8.82 14.38
C GLU A 64 -7.66 8.69 13.65
N GLY A 65 -8.25 7.49 13.71
CA GLY A 65 -9.59 7.22 13.18
C GLY A 65 -9.65 6.90 11.68
N CYS A 66 -8.51 6.88 10.97
CA CYS A 66 -8.43 6.37 9.59
C CYS A 66 -7.64 5.05 9.55
N PRO A 67 -8.04 4.06 8.73
CA PRO A 67 -7.25 2.85 8.53
C PRO A 67 -5.89 3.19 7.91
N VAL A 68 -4.85 2.53 8.41
CA VAL A 68 -3.48 2.66 7.90
C VAL A 68 -3.13 1.43 7.09
N VAL A 69 -2.81 1.59 5.82
CA VAL A 69 -2.36 0.49 4.95
C VAL A 69 -0.87 0.61 4.76
N THR A 70 -0.12 -0.28 5.42
CA THR A 70 1.33 -0.35 5.27
C THR A 70 1.71 -1.08 3.99
N VAL A 71 2.74 -0.59 3.30
CA VAL A 71 3.25 -1.18 2.06
C VAL A 71 4.76 -1.28 2.08
N CYS A 72 5.28 -2.41 1.60
CA CYS A 72 6.69 -2.59 1.29
C CYS A 72 6.83 -3.31 -0.06
N GLY A 73 8.05 -3.69 -0.47
CA GLY A 73 8.26 -4.35 -1.76
C GLY A 73 7.45 -5.65 -1.97
N ALA A 74 7.19 -6.43 -0.92
CA ALA A 74 6.55 -7.76 -1.06
C ALA A 74 5.57 -8.14 0.08
N GLY A 75 5.19 -7.20 0.95
CA GLY A 75 4.25 -7.45 2.04
C GLY A 75 4.86 -7.95 3.37
N ARG A 76 6.14 -8.36 3.39
CA ARG A 76 6.77 -8.96 4.60
C ARG A 76 7.11 -7.93 5.68
N SER A 77 7.88 -6.90 5.32
CA SER A 77 8.25 -5.84 6.27
C SER A 77 7.05 -4.99 6.66
N SER A 78 6.12 -4.76 5.73
CA SER A 78 4.88 -4.01 6.02
C SER A 78 3.98 -4.76 7.01
N ALA A 79 3.93 -6.09 6.97
CA ALA A 79 3.20 -6.85 7.99
C ALA A 79 3.75 -6.61 9.41
N LEU A 80 5.08 -6.54 9.58
CA LEU A 80 5.71 -6.19 10.85
C LEU A 80 5.41 -4.75 11.26
N ALA A 81 5.39 -3.82 10.30
CA ALA A 81 5.03 -2.44 10.55
C ALA A 81 3.58 -2.31 11.02
N ALA A 82 2.64 -2.98 10.34
CA ALA A 82 1.24 -3.01 10.72
C ALA A 82 1.04 -3.61 12.12
N GLU A 83 1.78 -4.66 12.46
CA GLU A 83 1.76 -5.25 13.80
C GLU A 83 2.25 -4.27 14.88
N GLN A 84 3.35 -3.54 14.63
CA GLN A 84 3.84 -2.50 15.54
C GLN A 84 2.83 -1.37 15.70
N LEU A 85 2.21 -0.90 14.61
CA LEU A 85 1.19 0.14 14.64
C LEU A 85 -0.09 -0.32 15.36
N ARG A 86 -0.52 -1.58 15.18
CA ARG A 86 -1.66 -2.14 15.95
C ARG A 86 -1.37 -2.15 17.45
N ARG A 87 -0.15 -2.45 17.87
CA ARG A 87 0.26 -2.35 19.28
C ARG A 87 0.21 -0.92 19.83
N GLN A 88 0.37 0.08 18.96
CA GLN A 88 0.24 1.49 19.30
C GLN A 88 -1.23 1.97 19.28
N GLY A 89 -2.19 1.11 18.90
CA GLY A 89 -3.62 1.43 18.88
C GLY A 89 -4.18 1.84 17.50
N TYR A 90 -3.36 1.80 16.45
CA TYR A 90 -3.81 2.13 15.10
C TYR A 90 -4.56 0.98 14.43
N GLY A 91 -5.57 1.31 13.61
CA GLY A 91 -6.24 0.37 12.71
C GLY A 91 -5.37 0.02 11.49
N ALA A 92 -4.25 -0.67 11.72
CA ALA A 92 -3.24 -0.90 10.70
C ALA A 92 -3.38 -2.27 9.99
N LEU A 93 -3.32 -2.20 8.67
CA LEU A 93 -3.44 -3.27 7.68
C LEU A 93 -2.13 -3.36 6.89
N THR A 94 -1.81 -4.52 6.34
CA THR A 94 -0.75 -4.66 5.33
C THR A 94 -1.34 -4.86 3.94
N LEU A 95 -0.71 -4.26 2.93
CA LEU A 95 -1.00 -4.60 1.54
C LEU A 95 -0.43 -5.98 1.21
N GLU A 96 -1.29 -6.91 0.82
CA GLU A 96 -0.89 -8.26 0.42
C GLU A 96 -0.02 -8.21 -0.84
N GLY A 97 1.13 -8.88 -0.79
CA GLY A 97 2.10 -8.85 -1.89
C GLY A 97 2.80 -7.50 -2.11
N GLY A 98 2.47 -6.47 -1.32
CA GLY A 98 3.12 -5.16 -1.35
C GLY A 98 3.12 -4.49 -2.73
N MET A 99 4.18 -3.74 -3.03
CA MET A 99 4.32 -3.03 -4.31
C MET A 99 4.32 -3.94 -5.53
N LYS A 100 4.74 -5.22 -5.40
CA LYS A 100 4.62 -6.20 -6.49
C LYS A 100 3.16 -6.44 -6.87
N ALA A 101 2.28 -6.67 -5.90
CA ALA A 101 0.85 -6.80 -6.16
C ALA A 101 0.24 -5.48 -6.65
N TRP A 102 0.63 -4.34 -6.05
CA TRP A 102 0.18 -3.02 -6.48
C TRP A 102 0.47 -2.75 -7.97
N SER A 103 1.68 -3.08 -8.42
CA SER A 103 2.08 -2.90 -9.82
C SER A 103 1.20 -3.66 -10.79
N LEU A 104 0.62 -4.80 -10.38
CA LEU A 104 -0.29 -5.59 -11.22
C LEU A 104 -1.71 -5.01 -11.21
N ALA A 105 -2.16 -4.47 -10.08
CA ALA A 105 -3.49 -3.87 -9.95
C ALA A 105 -3.65 -2.57 -10.75
N TRP A 106 -2.59 -1.78 -10.88
CA TRP A 106 -2.62 -0.57 -11.72
C TRP A 106 -2.46 -0.85 -13.22
N ASN A 107 -2.01 -2.05 -13.56
CA ASN A 107 -1.87 -2.53 -14.93
C ASN A 107 -3.20 -2.99 -15.55
N THR A 108 -4.31 -3.03 -14.81
CA THR A 108 -5.61 -3.48 -15.34
C THR A 108 -6.68 -2.42 -15.10
N ALA A 109 -6.86 -1.54 -16.09
CA ALA A 109 -8.06 -0.71 -16.20
C ALA A 109 -8.94 -1.29 -17.31
N ASP A 110 -10.11 -1.79 -16.93
CA ASP A 110 -11.11 -2.27 -17.89
C ASP A 110 -11.77 -1.05 -18.55
N VAL A 111 -11.59 -0.90 -19.86
CA VAL A 111 -12.21 0.19 -20.63
C VAL A 111 -13.39 -0.39 -21.40
N PRO A 112 -14.65 -0.05 -21.04
CA PRO A 112 -15.79 -0.48 -21.82
C PRO A 112 -15.79 0.18 -23.20
N LEU A 113 -15.86 -0.61 -24.27
CA LEU A 113 -16.05 -0.12 -25.63
C LEU A 113 -17.56 0.00 -25.95
N PRO A 114 -18.09 1.20 -26.22
CA PRO A 114 -19.46 1.34 -26.67
C PRO A 114 -19.68 0.66 -28.03
N GLY A 115 -20.64 -0.26 -28.10
CA GLY A 115 -21.13 -0.83 -29.36
C GLY A 115 -20.47 -2.13 -29.85
N THR A 116 -19.69 -2.83 -29.02
CA THR A 116 -19.09 -4.13 -29.40
C THR A 116 -19.22 -5.18 -28.29
N ARG A 117 -19.11 -6.48 -28.66
CA ARG A 117 -18.96 -7.60 -27.69
C ARG A 117 -17.50 -7.86 -27.29
N ALA A 118 -16.57 -7.00 -27.71
CA ALA A 118 -15.15 -7.16 -27.41
C ALA A 118 -14.79 -6.40 -26.12
N GLU A 119 -14.01 -7.04 -25.25
CA GLU A 119 -13.42 -6.42 -24.07
C GLU A 119 -12.02 -5.91 -24.42
N VAL A 120 -11.73 -4.65 -24.09
CA VAL A 120 -10.38 -4.07 -24.21
C VAL A 120 -9.78 -3.94 -22.82
N MET A 121 -8.77 -4.76 -22.55
CA MET A 121 -7.95 -4.64 -21.35
C MET A 121 -6.83 -3.64 -21.61
N GLN A 122 -6.94 -2.43 -21.06
CA GLN A 122 -5.88 -1.43 -21.18
C GLN A 122 -4.81 -1.68 -20.12
N VAL A 123 -3.62 -2.12 -20.57
CA VAL A 123 -2.46 -2.31 -19.69
C VAL A 123 -1.65 -1.03 -19.58
N ARG A 124 -1.76 -0.33 -18.44
CA ARG A 124 -0.95 0.86 -18.13
C ARG A 124 0.29 0.50 -17.34
N ARG A 125 1.40 0.24 -18.03
CA ARG A 125 2.72 0.18 -17.40
C ARG A 125 3.16 1.59 -17.00
N THR A 126 3.06 1.91 -15.72
CA THR A 126 3.78 3.04 -15.13
C THR A 126 5.04 2.50 -14.48
N GLY A 127 6.18 2.74 -15.13
CA GLY A 127 7.49 2.28 -14.69
C GLY A 127 8.53 2.68 -15.72
N LYS A 128 9.34 3.69 -15.36
CA LYS A 128 10.33 4.45 -16.14
C LYS A 128 9.78 5.62 -16.97
N GLY A 129 9.69 6.78 -16.30
CA GLY A 129 10.19 8.04 -16.85
C GLY A 129 11.51 8.35 -16.18
#